data_AF-A0A843IIA4-F1
#
_entry.id   AF-A0A843IIA4-F1
#
_cell.length_a   1.000
_cell.length_b   1.000
_cell.length_c   1.000
_cell.angle_alpha   90.00
_cell.angle_beta   90.00
_cell.angle_gamma   90.00
#
_symmetry.space_group_name_H-M   'P 1'
#
loop_
_entity.id
_entity.type
_entity.pdbx_description
1 polymer ?
#
loop_
_entity_poly.entity_id
_entity_poly.type
_entity_poly.pdbx_seq_one_letter_code
_entity_poly.pdbx_strand_id
1 'polypeptide(L)' 'MKKAKVTLKIKGKKAIKAKTNSKGKAVFKIKKLTKKGTYKATVTFKANKYYNKVTKKVKIRVK' A
#
# COMPACT_ATOMS: atom_id res chain seq x y z
N MET A 1 -11.85 -4.49 11.48
CA MET A 1 -11.67 -3.89 10.12
C MET A 1 -11.69 -4.97 9.03
N LYS A 2 -12.87 -5.43 8.57
CA LYS A 2 -12.94 -6.39 7.45
C LYS A 2 -12.93 -5.63 6.11
N LYS A 3 -12.11 -6.07 5.14
CA LYS A 3 -12.12 -5.57 3.75
C LYS A 3 -11.85 -4.06 3.60
N ALA A 4 -11.10 -3.45 4.51
CA ALA A 4 -10.71 -2.03 4.44
C ALA A 4 -9.89 -1.75 3.18
N LYS A 5 -10.23 -0.68 2.44
CA LYS A 5 -9.49 -0.26 1.24
C LYS A 5 -8.17 0.40 1.62
N VAL A 6 -7.08 -0.18 1.13
CA VAL A 6 -5.73 0.36 1.27
C VAL A 6 -5.07 0.48 -0.09
N THR A 7 -4.23 1.50 -0.26
CA THR A 7 -3.52 1.75 -1.52
C THR A 7 -2.04 1.92 -1.27
N LEU A 8 -1.23 1.33 -2.15
CA LEU A 8 0.22 1.52 -2.21
C LEU A 8 0.56 2.29 -3.49
N LYS A 9 1.21 3.45 -3.35
CA LYS A 9 1.71 4.25 -4.47
C LYS A 9 3.23 4.30 -4.41
N ILE A 10 3.90 3.63 -5.34
CA ILE A 10 5.35 3.73 -5.52
C ILE A 10 5.62 4.96 -6.41
N LYS A 11 6.63 5.79 -6.08
CA LYS A 11 6.95 7.00 -6.86
C LYS A 11 7.19 6.62 -8.33
N GLY A 12 6.53 7.32 -9.26
CA GLY A 12 6.61 7.05 -10.69
C GLY A 12 5.82 5.83 -11.18
N LYS A 13 5.00 5.20 -10.32
CA LYS A 13 4.13 4.06 -10.71
C LYS A 13 2.66 4.34 -10.36
N LYS A 14 1.76 3.61 -11.03
CA LYS A 14 0.31 3.63 -10.72
C LYS A 14 0.07 3.06 -9.32
N ALA A 15 -0.96 3.58 -8.65
CA ALA A 15 -1.35 3.11 -7.32
C ALA A 15 -1.96 1.70 -7.38
N ILE A 16 -1.52 0.82 -6.50
CA ILE A 16 -2.03 -0.54 -6.35
C ILE A 16 -3.07 -0.53 -5.23
N LYS A 17 -4.29 -0.98 -5.55
CA LYS A 17 -5.39 -1.08 -4.58
C LYS A 17 -5.41 -2.49 -3.99
N ALA A 18 -5.60 -2.59 -2.68
CA ALA A 18 -5.81 -3.85 -1.97
C ALA A 18 -6.92 -3.69 -0.91
N LYS A 19 -7.42 -4.82 -0.42
CA LYS A 19 -8.32 -4.87 0.72
C LYS A 19 -7.65 -5.65 1.85
N THR A 20 -7.91 -5.28 3.09
CA THR A 20 -7.48 -6.09 4.23
C THR A 20 -8.27 -7.39 4.33
N ASN A 21 -7.64 -8.45 4.81
CA ASN A 21 -8.32 -9.68 5.22
C ASN A 21 -9.05 -9.49 6.57
N SER A 22 -9.66 -10.56 7.08
CA SER A 22 -10.36 -10.56 8.38
C SER A 22 -9.47 -10.16 9.56
N LYS A 23 -8.15 -10.37 9.44
CA LYS A 23 -7.12 -10.04 10.43
C LYS A 23 -6.52 -8.63 10.22
N GLY A 24 -7.09 -7.81 9.33
CA GLY A 24 -6.60 -6.45 9.08
C GLY A 24 -5.32 -6.36 8.22
N LYS A 25 -4.83 -7.47 7.66
CA LYS A 25 -3.61 -7.50 6.83
C LYS A 25 -3.94 -7.38 5.35
N ALA A 26 -3.20 -6.56 4.61
CA ALA A 26 -3.32 -6.43 3.16
C ALA A 26 -2.02 -6.83 2.46
N VAL A 27 -2.14 -7.51 1.32
CA VAL A 27 -1.00 -7.94 0.49
C VAL A 27 -1.06 -7.17 -0.83
N PHE A 28 0.05 -6.54 -1.21
CA PHE A 28 0.18 -5.83 -2.48
C PHE A 28 1.03 -6.67 -3.44
N LYS A 29 0.45 -7.11 -4.57
CA LYS A 29 1.20 -7.81 -5.63
C LYS A 29 1.87 -6.77 -6.54
N ILE A 30 3.19 -6.60 -6.41
CA ILE A 30 3.98 -5.64 -7.19
C ILE A 30 4.57 -6.38 -8.40
N LYS A 31 4.02 -6.16 -9.61
CA LYS A 31 4.42 -6.91 -10.81
C LYS A 31 5.63 -6.34 -11.57
N LYS A 32 5.91 -5.03 -11.49
CA LYS A 32 6.90 -4.34 -12.35
C LYS A 32 7.89 -3.49 -11.55
N LEU A 33 8.63 -4.14 -10.65
CA LEU A 33 9.69 -3.55 -9.83
C LEU A 33 10.97 -4.41 -9.97
N THR A 34 11.51 -4.48 -11.19
CA THR A 34 12.55 -5.43 -11.59
C THR A 34 13.98 -4.94 -11.37
N LYS A 35 14.18 -3.63 -11.25
CA LYS A 35 15.51 -3.07 -10.97
C LYS A 35 15.78 -3.13 -9.47
N LYS A 36 17.03 -3.47 -9.10
CA LYS A 36 17.50 -3.37 -7.72
C LYS A 36 17.54 -1.91 -7.30
N GLY A 37 17.28 -1.65 -6.02
CA GLY A 37 17.35 -0.29 -5.48
C GLY A 37 16.28 0.00 -4.42
N THR A 38 16.28 1.27 -3.98
CA THR A 38 15.34 1.76 -2.97
C THR A 38 14.27 2.65 -3.59
N TYR A 39 13.01 2.26 -3.43
CA TYR A 39 11.86 2.98 -3.96
C TYR A 39 11.09 3.66 -2.83
N LYS A 40 10.90 4.98 -2.95
CA LYS A 40 9.97 5.72 -2.08
C LYS A 40 8.54 5.34 -2.46
N ALA A 41 7.74 4.97 -1.47
CA ALA A 41 6.34 4.65 -1.65
C ALA A 41 5.48 5.25 -0.54
N THR A 42 4.18 5.28 -0.77
CA THR A 42 3.19 5.80 0.15
C THR A 42 2.10 4.77 0.32
N VAL A 43 1.78 4.41 1.56
CA VAL A 43 0.65 3.57 1.92
C VAL A 43 -0.45 4.47 2.46
N THR A 44 -1.68 4.30 1.95
CA THR A 44 -2.84 5.06 2.39
C THR A 44 -3.99 4.13 2.73
N PHE A 45 -4.52 4.27 3.92
CA PHE A 45 -5.83 3.74 4.30
C PHE A 45 -6.89 4.80 4.00
N LYS A 46 -7.92 4.45 3.23
CA LYS A 46 -8.88 5.42 2.65
C LYS A 46 -9.95 5.95 3.62
N ALA A 47 -9.84 5.70 4.92
CA ALA A 47 -10.89 5.88 5.91
C ALA A 47 -11.99 4.80 5.85
N ASN A 48 -12.76 4.69 6.93
CA ASN A 48 -14.02 3.95 7.01
C ASN A 48 -14.96 4.65 8.00
N LYS A 49 -16.12 4.05 8.30
CA LYS A 49 -17.12 4.60 9.25
C LYS A 49 -16.55 4.96 10.63
N TYR A 50 -15.50 4.27 11.08
CA TYR A 50 -14.97 4.37 12.44
C TYR A 50 -13.60 5.06 12.53
N TYR A 51 -12.88 5.17 11.42
CA TYR A 51 -11.49 5.63 11.40
C TYR A 51 -11.22 6.55 10.21
N ASN A 52 -10.50 7.63 10.50
CA ASN A 52 -10.07 8.60 9.51
C ASN A 52 -9.02 8.04 8.53
N LYS A 53 -8.85 8.73 7.41
CA LYS A 53 -7.83 8.42 6.41
C LYS A 53 -6.45 8.61 7.04
N VAL A 54 -5.55 7.65 6.86
CA VAL A 54 -4.14 7.78 7.27
C VAL A 54 -3.23 7.48 6.09
N THR A 55 -2.16 8.27 5.97
CA THR A 55 -1.14 8.13 4.93
C THR A 55 0.23 8.09 5.55
N LYS A 56 1.05 7.10 5.16
CA LYS A 56 2.42 6.94 5.65
C LYS A 56 3.38 6.75 4.48
N LYS A 57 4.53 7.42 4.55
CA LYS A 57 5.64 7.25 3.61
C LYS A 57 6.48 6.05 4.05
N VAL A 58 6.87 5.21 3.10
CA VAL A 58 7.67 4.00 3.32
C VAL A 58 8.74 3.86 2.23
N LYS A 59 9.76 3.05 2.48
CA LYS A 59 10.79 2.69 1.50
C LYS A 59 10.68 1.19 1.20
N ILE A 60 10.70 0.83 -0.08
CA ILE A 60 10.75 -0.56 -0.55
C ILE A 60 12.16 -0.81 -1.09
N ARG A 61 12.88 -1.78 -0.54
CA ARG A 61 14.22 -2.16 -0.99
C ARG A 61 14.15 -3.47 -1.78
N VAL A 62 14.56 -3.44 -3.04
CA VAL A 62 14.73 -4.63 -3.89
C VAL A 62 16.23 -4.95 -3.90
N LYS A 63 16.60 -6.15 -3.44
CA LYS A 63 17.98 -6.65 -3.37
C LYS A 63 18.29 -7.59 -4.54
#